data_AF-A0AAV8A5S4-F1
#
_entry.id   AF-A0AAV8A5S4-F1
#
_cell.length_a   1.000
_cell.length_b   1.000
_cell.length_c   1.000
_cell.angle_alpha   90.00
_cell.angle_beta   90.00
_cell.angle_gamma   90.00
#
_symmetry.space_group_name_H-M   'P 1'
#
loop_
_entity.id
_entity.type
_entity.pdbx_description
1 polymer ?
#
loop_
_entity_poly.entity_id
_entity_poly.type
_entity_poly.pdbx_seq_one_letter_code
_entity_poly.pdbx_strand_id
1 'polypeptide(L)'
;MRTNLLDPFREDLHSEGEQSDEEEKTFFRKHIESRFNKGFLSTFTSLLIMILGIILTEMPRRRFSGDFEKTNTYRVGDYFLAIGIFGFAGGFTNWIAVKMLFDKIPFIYGSGVILRKYVELRRIIKSAVLMNFFDKGHLSGYLENKVSTLLKKLKVDTELKEILESPIVDKLIDQKIEQLETKTEFEMLKMMGIETGNLKSIIVVFILEFASNLGPIFKSLKQTNTFNVEKIRNEIDNMMEDRLKDITPQVMRKLMIDMLRSHLNWLIFWGNVFGAVIGLLFHLFKLSSGTFF
;
A
#
# COMPACT_ATOMS: atom_id res chain seq x y z
N MET A 1 -18.89 42.12 -27.64
CA MET A 1 -17.63 41.38 -27.84
C MET A 1 -17.26 40.75 -26.52
N ARG A 2 -17.39 39.42 -26.40
CA ARG A 2 -17.13 38.68 -25.16
C ARG A 2 -15.62 38.56 -24.93
N THR A 3 -15.22 38.88 -23.71
CA THR A 3 -13.87 38.74 -23.15
C THR A 3 -13.56 37.27 -22.86
N ASN A 4 -12.61 36.68 -23.60
CA ASN A 4 -11.91 35.46 -23.20
C ASN A 4 -10.81 35.85 -22.21
N LEU A 5 -11.15 35.88 -20.91
CA LEU A 5 -10.19 35.78 -19.82
C LEU A 5 -9.95 34.28 -19.60
N LEU A 6 -8.97 33.72 -20.32
CA LEU A 6 -8.52 32.36 -20.11
C LEU A 6 -7.58 32.34 -18.89
N ASP A 7 -8.02 31.51 -17.96
CA ASP A 7 -7.48 31.17 -16.66
C ASP A 7 -6.05 30.60 -16.75
N PRO A 8 -5.00 31.27 -16.25
CA PRO A 8 -3.64 30.77 -16.29
C PRO A 8 -3.42 29.54 -15.39
N PHE A 9 -4.36 29.21 -14.49
CA PHE A 9 -4.27 28.03 -13.62
C PHE A 9 -4.66 26.71 -14.30
N ARG A 10 -5.21 26.75 -15.52
CA ARG A 10 -5.73 25.55 -16.19
C ARG A 10 -4.69 24.77 -17.00
N GLU A 11 -3.60 25.42 -17.42
CA GLU A 11 -2.47 24.74 -18.09
C GLU A 11 -1.52 24.05 -17.09
N ASP A 12 -1.33 24.63 -15.90
CA ASP A 12 -0.44 24.08 -14.87
C ASP A 12 -0.98 22.78 -14.24
N LEU A 13 -2.31 22.65 -14.09
CA LEU A 13 -2.93 21.43 -13.57
C LEU A 13 -2.91 20.26 -14.58
N HIS A 14 -2.88 20.55 -15.88
CA HIS A 14 -2.76 19.52 -16.92
C HIS A 14 -1.31 19.08 -17.11
N SER A 15 -0.33 20.00 -16.97
CA SER A 15 1.09 19.67 -17.06
C SER A 15 1.61 18.89 -15.86
N GLU A 16 1.22 19.23 -14.62
CA GLU A 16 1.59 18.45 -13.42
C GLU A 16 0.99 17.03 -13.43
N GLY A 17 -0.23 16.87 -13.95
CA GLY A 17 -0.88 15.56 -14.08
C GLY A 17 -0.22 14.66 -15.13
N GLU A 18 0.15 15.20 -16.29
CA GLU A 18 0.87 14.44 -17.33
C GLU A 18 2.31 14.10 -16.91
N GLN A 19 2.99 14.98 -16.19
CA GLN A 19 4.36 14.78 -15.73
C GLN A 19 4.42 13.75 -14.59
N SER A 20 3.45 13.76 -13.67
CA SER A 20 3.20 12.71 -12.67
C SER A 20 2.94 11.35 -13.33
N ASP A 21 2.06 11.31 -14.33
CA ASP A 21 1.70 10.08 -15.04
C ASP A 21 2.86 9.53 -15.89
N GLU A 22 3.69 10.39 -16.50
CA GLU A 22 4.90 9.99 -17.22
C GLU A 22 6.02 9.53 -16.29
N GLU A 23 6.26 10.22 -15.16
CA GLU A 23 7.21 9.76 -14.15
C GLU A 23 6.75 8.44 -13.51
N GLU A 24 5.46 8.28 -13.23
CA GLU A 24 4.87 7.03 -12.77
C GLU A 24 5.06 5.94 -13.84
N LYS A 25 4.70 6.18 -15.11
CA LYS A 25 4.91 5.22 -16.21
C LYS A 25 6.38 4.88 -16.40
N THR A 26 7.30 5.82 -16.25
CA THR A 26 8.74 5.63 -16.44
C THR A 26 9.38 4.89 -15.26
N PHE A 27 8.98 5.22 -14.03
CA PHE A 27 9.33 4.48 -12.82
C PHE A 27 8.83 3.04 -12.89
N PHE A 28 7.57 2.83 -13.30
CA PHE A 28 7.01 1.49 -13.50
C PHE A 28 7.67 0.74 -14.65
N ARG A 29 8.01 1.39 -15.76
CA ARG A 29 8.70 0.75 -16.89
C ARG A 29 10.11 0.29 -16.50
N LYS A 30 10.86 1.13 -15.78
CA LYS A 30 12.20 0.82 -15.26
C LYS A 30 12.18 -0.30 -14.21
N HIS A 31 11.14 -0.38 -13.38
CA HIS A 31 10.94 -1.49 -12.43
C HIS A 31 10.39 -2.78 -13.06
N ILE A 32 9.83 -2.72 -14.26
CA ILE A 32 9.35 -3.91 -14.99
C ILE A 32 10.48 -4.51 -15.86
N GLU A 33 11.31 -3.70 -16.51
CA GLU A 33 12.40 -4.17 -17.39
C GLU A 33 13.56 -4.83 -16.62
N SER A 34 13.80 -4.46 -15.36
CA SER A 34 14.84 -5.09 -14.51
C SER A 34 14.45 -6.48 -13.97
N ARG A 35 13.18 -6.89 -14.11
CA ARG A 35 12.60 -8.04 -13.35
C ARG A 35 12.51 -9.38 -14.09
N PHE A 36 13.26 -9.53 -15.17
CA PHE A 36 13.37 -10.78 -15.94
C PHE A 36 14.69 -11.55 -15.78
N ASN A 37 15.68 -11.04 -15.04
CA ASN A 37 17.06 -11.51 -15.26
C ASN A 37 17.58 -12.70 -14.46
N LYS A 38 16.92 -13.19 -13.40
CA LYS A 38 17.53 -14.27 -12.56
C LYS A 38 16.98 -15.67 -12.85
N GLY A 39 15.65 -15.82 -12.76
CA GLY A 39 14.99 -17.11 -13.01
C GLY A 39 15.07 -17.56 -14.47
N PHE A 40 14.84 -16.63 -15.41
CA PHE A 40 14.94 -16.93 -16.83
C PHE A 40 16.39 -17.21 -17.24
N LEU A 41 17.34 -16.38 -16.78
CA LEU A 41 18.76 -16.57 -17.08
C LEU A 41 19.28 -17.91 -16.56
N SER A 42 18.92 -18.32 -15.35
CA SER A 42 19.31 -19.64 -14.84
C SER A 42 18.74 -20.79 -15.65
N THR A 43 17.46 -20.71 -16.04
CA THR A 43 16.83 -21.74 -16.88
C THR A 43 17.48 -21.79 -18.26
N PHE A 44 17.86 -20.63 -18.82
CA PHE A 44 18.60 -20.54 -20.06
C PHE A 44 20.02 -21.11 -19.94
N THR A 45 20.72 -20.86 -18.84
CA THR A 45 22.03 -21.47 -18.59
C THR A 45 21.95 -22.99 -18.45
N SER A 46 20.92 -23.52 -17.78
CA SER A 46 20.70 -24.96 -17.68
C SER A 46 20.36 -25.58 -19.04
N LEU A 47 19.63 -24.86 -19.90
CA LEU A 47 19.39 -25.26 -21.30
C LEU A 47 20.70 -25.29 -22.11
N LEU A 48 21.59 -24.32 -21.95
CA LEU A 48 22.91 -24.34 -22.61
C LEU A 48 23.77 -25.51 -22.14
N ILE A 49 23.78 -25.78 -20.83
CA ILE A 49 24.47 -26.94 -20.24
C ILE A 49 23.91 -28.25 -20.81
N MET A 50 22.58 -28.35 -20.95
CA MET A 50 21.92 -29.51 -21.56
C MET A 50 22.33 -29.69 -23.03
N ILE A 51 22.31 -28.62 -23.83
CA ILE A 51 22.71 -28.67 -25.25
C ILE A 51 24.18 -29.08 -25.36
N LEU A 52 25.06 -28.52 -24.52
CA LEU A 52 26.47 -28.89 -24.47
C LEU A 52 26.67 -30.35 -24.08
N GLY A 53 25.91 -30.86 -23.10
CA GLY A 53 25.88 -32.28 -22.76
C GLY A 53 25.47 -33.17 -23.93
N ILE A 54 24.40 -32.82 -24.64
CA ILE A 54 23.95 -33.57 -25.83
C ILE A 54 25.03 -33.55 -26.93
N ILE A 55 25.67 -32.41 -27.17
CA ILE A 55 26.74 -32.29 -28.16
C ILE A 55 27.93 -33.17 -27.76
N LEU A 56 28.37 -33.11 -26.50
CA LEU A 56 29.50 -33.89 -26.00
C LEU A 56 29.24 -35.39 -25.98
N THR A 57 27.99 -35.81 -25.72
CA THR A 57 27.61 -37.23 -25.74
C THR A 57 27.38 -37.73 -27.18
N GLU A 58 26.72 -36.96 -28.05
CA GLU A 58 26.26 -37.46 -29.36
C GLU A 58 27.15 -37.15 -30.56
N MET A 59 28.00 -36.10 -30.53
CA MET A 59 28.98 -35.88 -31.61
C MET A 59 30.01 -37.01 -31.72
N PRO A 60 30.63 -37.49 -30.62
CA PRO A 60 31.62 -38.55 -30.71
C PRO A 60 30.98 -39.91 -31.04
N ARG A 61 29.76 -40.15 -30.54
CA ARG A 61 28.99 -41.39 -30.77
C ARG A 61 28.66 -41.64 -32.25
N ARG A 62 28.40 -40.57 -33.02
CA ARG A 62 28.12 -40.66 -34.46
C ARG A 62 29.38 -40.77 -35.33
N ARG A 63 30.55 -40.38 -34.81
CA ARG A 63 31.79 -40.28 -35.60
C ARG A 63 32.75 -41.45 -35.42
N PHE A 64 32.68 -42.18 -34.30
CA PHE A 64 33.52 -43.35 -34.04
C PHE A 64 32.67 -44.53 -33.55
N SER A 65 32.45 -45.51 -34.42
CA SER A 65 31.61 -46.70 -34.15
C SER A 65 32.35 -47.86 -33.47
N GLY A 66 33.58 -47.66 -32.98
CA GLY A 66 34.38 -48.73 -32.35
C GLY A 66 35.21 -48.21 -31.16
N ASP A 67 35.09 -48.91 -30.03
CA ASP A 67 35.97 -48.93 -28.85
C ASP A 67 36.31 -47.62 -28.13
N PHE A 68 35.64 -46.51 -28.44
CA PHE A 68 35.83 -45.24 -27.72
C PHE A 68 34.99 -45.12 -26.44
N GLU A 69 34.17 -46.12 -26.10
CA GLU A 69 33.24 -46.15 -24.95
C GLU A 69 33.91 -45.91 -23.58
N LYS A 70 35.25 -46.00 -23.51
CA LYS A 70 36.07 -45.82 -22.30
C LYS A 70 36.90 -44.54 -22.24
N THR A 71 36.71 -43.57 -23.12
CA THR A 71 37.44 -42.29 -23.00
C THR A 71 36.74 -41.32 -22.05
N ASN A 72 37.54 -40.60 -21.25
CA ASN A 72 37.06 -39.64 -20.23
C ASN A 72 36.03 -38.63 -20.78
N THR A 73 36.09 -38.33 -22.07
CA THR A 73 35.23 -37.38 -22.77
C THR A 73 33.74 -37.77 -22.72
N TYR A 74 33.39 -39.06 -22.87
CA TYR A 74 32.00 -39.51 -22.79
C TYR A 74 31.45 -39.43 -21.37
N ARG A 75 32.29 -39.79 -20.40
CA ARG A 75 31.93 -39.71 -18.97
C ARG A 75 31.59 -38.28 -18.60
N VAL A 76 32.36 -37.31 -19.08
CA VAL A 76 32.10 -35.88 -18.87
C VAL A 76 30.80 -35.44 -19.54
N GLY A 77 30.54 -35.85 -20.79
CA GLY A 77 29.29 -35.53 -21.51
C GLY A 77 28.02 -35.97 -20.75
N ASP A 78 28.03 -37.17 -20.17
CA ASP A 78 26.88 -37.69 -19.42
C ASP A 78 26.59 -36.92 -18.12
N TYR A 79 27.63 -36.41 -17.43
CA TYR A 79 27.44 -35.52 -16.29
C TYR A 79 26.78 -34.19 -16.72
N PHE A 80 27.28 -33.56 -17.79
CA PHE A 80 26.71 -32.31 -18.30
C PHE A 80 25.25 -32.51 -18.76
N LEU A 81 24.95 -33.63 -19.41
CA LEU A 81 23.60 -33.96 -19.85
C LEU A 81 22.66 -34.19 -18.66
N ALA A 82 23.09 -34.92 -17.64
CA ALA A 82 22.28 -35.14 -16.43
C ALA A 82 22.03 -33.82 -15.68
N ILE A 83 23.06 -33.02 -15.44
CA ILE A 83 22.95 -31.69 -14.80
C ILE A 83 22.01 -30.78 -15.61
N GLY A 84 22.16 -30.79 -16.94
CA GLY A 84 21.38 -29.96 -17.85
C GLY A 84 19.90 -30.32 -17.91
N ILE A 85 19.56 -31.60 -18.12
CA ILE A 85 18.17 -32.05 -18.25
C ILE A 85 17.41 -31.86 -16.93
N PHE A 86 17.98 -32.31 -15.80
CA PHE A 86 17.31 -32.19 -14.52
C PHE A 86 17.24 -30.73 -14.04
N GLY A 87 18.31 -29.95 -14.26
CA GLY A 87 18.30 -28.52 -14.00
C GLY A 87 17.24 -27.79 -14.82
N PHE A 88 17.24 -27.97 -16.15
CA PHE A 88 16.28 -27.33 -17.05
C PHE A 88 14.84 -27.72 -16.73
N ALA A 89 14.56 -29.01 -16.47
CA ALA A 89 13.23 -29.45 -16.08
C ALA A 89 12.74 -28.76 -14.79
N GLY A 90 13.61 -28.64 -13.79
CA GLY A 90 13.33 -27.95 -12.52
C GLY A 90 13.04 -26.45 -12.69
N GLY A 91 13.86 -25.73 -13.47
CA GLY A 91 13.62 -24.32 -13.75
C GLY A 91 12.41 -24.07 -14.64
N PHE A 92 12.24 -24.86 -15.70
CA PHE A 92 11.17 -24.68 -16.68
C PHE A 92 9.79 -24.93 -16.07
N THR A 93 9.64 -26.03 -15.32
CA THR A 93 8.37 -26.34 -14.62
C THR A 93 8.04 -25.28 -13.58
N ASN A 94 9.03 -24.81 -12.80
CA ASN A 94 8.80 -23.75 -11.84
C ASN A 94 8.50 -22.40 -12.50
N TRP A 95 9.11 -22.10 -13.65
CA TRP A 95 8.77 -20.91 -14.44
C TRP A 95 7.32 -20.95 -14.92
N ILE A 96 6.85 -22.11 -15.41
CA ILE A 96 5.44 -22.31 -15.76
C ILE A 96 4.55 -22.11 -14.53
N ALA A 97 4.92 -22.67 -13.38
CA ALA A 97 4.14 -22.53 -12.14
C ALA A 97 4.00 -21.06 -11.72
N VAL A 98 5.09 -20.30 -11.75
CA VAL A 98 5.06 -18.86 -11.46
C VAL A 98 4.18 -18.12 -12.46
N LYS A 99 4.28 -18.44 -13.76
CA LYS A 99 3.41 -17.84 -14.80
C LYS A 99 1.94 -18.20 -14.59
N MET A 100 1.65 -19.45 -14.24
CA MET A 100 0.31 -19.97 -13.93
C MET A 100 -0.28 -19.31 -12.69
N LEU A 101 0.52 -18.86 -11.73
CA LEU A 101 0.02 -18.19 -10.53
C LEU A 101 -0.62 -16.83 -10.86
N PHE A 102 0.01 -16.07 -11.78
CA PHE A 102 -0.39 -14.70 -12.11
C PHE A 102 -1.23 -14.57 -13.37
N ASP A 103 -1.03 -15.43 -14.36
CA ASP A 103 -1.65 -15.31 -15.68
C ASP A 103 -2.54 -16.52 -15.97
N LYS A 104 -3.66 -16.28 -16.65
CA LYS A 104 -4.53 -17.35 -17.14
C LYS A 104 -3.91 -17.94 -18.40
N ILE A 105 -3.53 -19.22 -18.34
CA ILE A 105 -2.96 -19.95 -19.46
C ILE A 105 -4.07 -20.83 -20.05
N PRO A 106 -4.34 -20.77 -21.37
CA PRO A 106 -5.32 -21.64 -22.00
C PRO A 106 -4.92 -23.11 -21.77
N PHE A 107 -5.90 -23.98 -21.55
CA PHE A 107 -5.73 -25.42 -21.29
C PHE A 107 -5.11 -25.86 -19.96
N ILE A 108 -4.72 -24.93 -19.06
CA ILE A 108 -4.21 -25.28 -17.72
C ILE A 108 -5.23 -24.93 -16.64
N TYR A 109 -5.86 -25.95 -16.05
CA TYR A 109 -6.73 -25.80 -14.88
C TYR A 109 -5.95 -25.25 -13.69
N GLY A 110 -6.53 -24.27 -13.00
CA GLY A 110 -5.86 -23.59 -11.90
C GLY A 110 -4.99 -22.40 -12.30
N SER A 111 -4.87 -22.02 -13.57
CA SER A 111 -4.08 -20.83 -13.98
C SER A 111 -4.76 -19.50 -13.64
N GLY A 112 -4.04 -18.49 -13.16
CA GLY A 112 -4.56 -17.19 -12.72
C GLY A 112 -5.21 -17.21 -11.33
N VAL A 113 -4.64 -17.96 -10.37
CA VAL A 113 -5.22 -18.11 -9.01
C VAL A 113 -5.36 -16.77 -8.30
N ILE A 114 -4.35 -15.91 -8.38
CA ILE A 114 -4.33 -14.63 -7.65
C ILE A 114 -5.44 -13.69 -8.13
N LEU A 115 -5.60 -13.54 -9.45
CA LEU A 115 -6.65 -12.70 -10.04
C LEU A 115 -8.06 -13.20 -9.70
N ARG A 116 -8.27 -14.52 -9.62
CA ARG A 116 -9.58 -15.08 -9.27
C ARG A 116 -10.00 -14.79 -7.84
N LYS A 117 -9.04 -14.67 -6.92
CA LYS A 117 -9.28 -14.42 -5.48
C LYS A 117 -9.18 -12.94 -5.10
N TYR A 118 -9.21 -12.00 -6.07
CA TYR A 118 -9.04 -10.58 -5.77
C TYR A 118 -10.06 -10.04 -4.75
N VAL A 119 -11.31 -10.50 -4.79
CA VAL A 119 -12.36 -10.11 -3.82
C VAL A 119 -11.97 -10.53 -2.40
N GLU A 120 -11.41 -11.73 -2.25
CA GLU A 120 -10.94 -12.27 -0.97
C GLU A 120 -9.72 -11.48 -0.47
N LEU A 121 -8.78 -11.16 -1.37
CA LEU A 121 -7.60 -10.34 -1.06
C LEU A 121 -7.99 -8.95 -0.54
N ARG A 122 -8.98 -8.30 -1.16
CA ARG A 122 -9.50 -7.01 -0.66
C ARG A 122 -10.01 -7.10 0.77
N ARG A 123 -10.76 -8.16 1.10
CA ARG A 123 -11.25 -8.40 2.47
C ARG A 123 -10.11 -8.63 3.45
N ILE A 124 -9.08 -9.38 3.04
CA ILE A 124 -7.89 -9.62 3.87
C ILE A 124 -7.18 -8.30 4.17
N ILE A 125 -6.96 -7.45 3.16
CA ILE A 125 -6.34 -6.12 3.35
C ILE A 125 -7.17 -5.27 4.31
N LYS A 126 -8.48 -5.18 4.08
CA LYS A 126 -9.39 -4.44 4.95
C LYS A 126 -9.28 -4.90 6.40
N SER A 127 -9.37 -6.21 6.60
CA SER A 127 -9.31 -6.82 7.92
C SER A 127 -7.96 -6.57 8.59
N ALA A 128 -6.86 -6.70 7.84
CA ALA A 128 -5.53 -6.41 8.33
C ALA A 128 -5.39 -4.95 8.78
N VAL A 129 -5.93 -3.99 8.02
CA VAL A 129 -5.87 -2.57 8.40
C VAL A 129 -6.75 -2.29 9.62
N LEU A 130 -8.00 -2.77 9.63
CA LEU A 130 -8.91 -2.57 10.75
C LEU A 130 -8.41 -3.21 12.05
N MET A 131 -7.78 -4.38 11.96
CA MET A 131 -7.28 -5.10 13.12
C MET A 131 -5.97 -4.52 13.66
N ASN A 132 -5.07 -4.05 12.79
CA ASN A 132 -3.75 -3.57 13.22
C ASN A 132 -3.71 -2.06 13.49
N PHE A 133 -4.45 -1.25 12.74
CA PHE A 133 -4.40 0.23 12.86
C PHE A 133 -5.63 0.82 13.55
N PHE A 134 -6.81 0.23 13.36
CA PHE A 134 -8.08 0.73 13.91
C PHE A 134 -8.67 -0.20 14.97
N ASP A 135 -7.79 -0.86 15.73
CA ASP A 135 -8.21 -1.59 16.91
C ASP A 135 -8.84 -0.65 17.95
N LYS A 136 -9.82 -1.16 18.70
CA LYS A 136 -10.57 -0.38 19.70
C LYS A 136 -9.63 0.26 20.72
N GLY A 137 -8.61 -0.46 21.18
CA GLY A 137 -7.66 0.05 22.19
C GLY A 137 -6.79 1.18 21.63
N HIS A 138 -6.19 0.96 20.46
CA HIS A 138 -5.32 1.95 19.82
C HIS A 138 -6.08 3.22 19.43
N LEU A 139 -7.27 3.06 18.85
CA LEU A 139 -8.09 4.19 18.40
C LEU A 139 -8.58 5.02 19.58
N SER A 140 -8.98 4.39 20.68
CA SER A 140 -9.38 5.08 21.92
C SER A 140 -8.23 5.93 22.48
N GLY A 141 -7.03 5.34 22.63
CA GLY A 141 -5.87 6.06 23.15
C GLY A 141 -5.41 7.19 22.24
N TYR A 142 -5.44 6.99 20.92
CA TYR A 142 -5.09 8.03 19.96
C TYR A 142 -6.06 9.21 20.00
N LEU A 143 -7.36 8.95 19.98
CA LEU A 143 -8.40 9.98 20.02
C LEU A 143 -8.34 10.78 21.33
N GLU A 144 -8.17 10.12 22.48
CA GLU A 144 -8.07 10.80 23.77
C GLU A 144 -6.84 11.72 23.83
N ASN A 145 -5.68 11.26 23.34
CA ASN A 145 -4.47 12.06 23.28
C ASN A 145 -4.60 13.25 22.33
N LYS A 146 -5.25 13.06 21.18
CA LYS A 146 -5.44 14.14 20.19
C LYS A 146 -6.40 15.20 20.73
N VAL A 147 -7.53 14.79 21.29
CA VAL A 147 -8.54 15.69 21.87
C VAL A 147 -7.94 16.46 23.06
N SER A 148 -7.22 15.78 23.96
CA SER A 148 -6.57 16.46 25.09
C SER A 148 -5.48 17.44 24.65
N THR A 149 -4.75 17.13 23.57
CA THR A 149 -3.77 18.06 22.97
C THR A 149 -4.46 19.27 22.35
N LEU A 150 -5.56 19.07 21.63
CA LEU A 150 -6.35 20.16 21.06
C LEU A 150 -6.95 21.04 22.15
N LEU A 151 -7.49 20.47 23.22
CA LEU A 151 -8.02 21.20 24.38
C LEU A 151 -6.93 22.00 25.11
N LYS A 152 -5.73 21.44 25.25
CA LYS A 152 -4.58 22.15 25.83
C LYS A 152 -4.09 23.29 24.95
N LYS A 153 -4.15 23.14 23.62
CA LYS A 153 -3.81 24.20 22.67
C LYS A 153 -4.84 25.31 22.68
N LEU A 154 -6.11 24.94 22.74
CA LEU A 154 -7.25 25.84 22.75
C LEU A 154 -7.37 26.70 24.00
N LYS A 155 -6.34 26.83 24.89
CA LYS A 155 -6.37 27.51 26.21
C LYS A 155 -7.44 28.59 26.27
N VAL A 156 -8.66 28.13 26.56
CA VAL A 156 -9.90 28.86 26.27
C VAL A 156 -9.87 30.14 27.10
N ASP A 157 -9.22 30.08 28.25
CA ASP A 157 -9.13 31.16 29.22
C ASP A 157 -8.13 32.27 28.83
N THR A 158 -7.07 31.96 28.08
CA THR A 158 -5.99 32.95 27.78
C THR A 158 -6.17 33.57 26.40
N GLU A 159 -6.38 32.74 25.37
CA GLU A 159 -6.55 33.24 24.00
C GLU A 159 -7.91 33.91 23.82
N LEU A 160 -9.00 33.40 24.42
CA LEU A 160 -10.29 34.11 24.32
C LEU A 160 -10.26 35.42 25.10
N LYS A 161 -9.56 35.50 26.23
CA LYS A 161 -9.46 36.76 26.96
C LYS A 161 -8.72 37.82 26.13
N GLU A 162 -7.63 37.44 25.48
CA GLU A 162 -6.90 38.32 24.56
C GLU A 162 -7.72 38.70 23.31
N ILE A 163 -8.51 37.76 22.77
CA ILE A 163 -9.41 38.02 21.63
C ILE A 163 -10.59 38.91 22.05
N LEU A 164 -11.18 38.72 23.24
CA LEU A 164 -12.27 39.54 23.75
C LEU A 164 -11.82 40.95 24.13
N GLU A 165 -10.59 41.11 24.62
CA GLU A 165 -9.97 42.41 24.88
C GLU A 165 -9.42 43.06 23.58
N SER A 166 -9.51 42.38 22.44
CA SER A 166 -9.01 42.91 21.17
C SER A 166 -9.88 44.07 20.66
N PRO A 167 -9.27 45.08 20.01
CA PRO A 167 -9.98 46.23 19.46
C PRO A 167 -10.95 45.87 18.31
N ILE A 168 -10.87 44.64 17.78
CA ILE A 168 -11.80 44.14 16.74
C ILE A 168 -13.09 43.66 17.38
N VAL A 169 -12.99 42.85 18.43
CA VAL A 169 -14.17 42.34 19.15
C VAL A 169 -14.87 43.46 19.90
N ASP A 170 -14.10 44.40 20.46
CA ASP A 170 -14.64 45.57 21.14
C ASP A 170 -15.55 46.40 20.22
N LYS A 171 -15.09 46.66 18.99
CA LYS A 171 -15.87 47.36 17.95
C LYS A 171 -17.10 46.58 17.50
N LEU A 172 -17.01 45.24 17.42
CA LEU A 172 -18.15 44.41 17.06
C LEU A 172 -19.23 44.40 18.15
N ILE A 173 -18.82 44.38 19.43
CA ILE A 173 -19.74 44.50 20.55
C ILE A 173 -20.41 45.87 20.54
N ASP A 174 -19.65 46.94 20.34
CA ASP A 174 -20.19 48.31 20.26
C ASP A 174 -21.19 48.44 19.10
N GLN A 175 -20.86 47.95 17.91
CA GLN A 175 -21.74 47.96 16.75
C GLN A 175 -23.03 47.14 17.00
N LYS A 176 -22.95 46.05 17.75
CA LYS A 176 -24.12 45.22 18.09
C LYS A 176 -24.97 45.86 19.17
N ILE A 177 -24.38 46.53 20.15
CA ILE A 177 -25.11 47.32 21.15
C ILE A 177 -25.84 48.48 20.46
N GLU A 178 -25.18 49.20 19.56
CA GLU A 178 -25.79 50.27 18.76
C GLU A 178 -27.00 49.77 17.94
N GLN A 179 -26.88 48.59 17.32
CA GLN A 179 -28.01 47.94 16.63
C GLN A 179 -29.15 47.57 17.59
N LEU A 180 -28.84 47.18 18.83
CA LEU A 180 -29.83 46.88 19.85
C LEU A 180 -30.50 48.15 20.38
N GLU A 181 -29.82 49.30 20.42
CA GLU A 181 -30.41 50.58 20.85
C GLU A 181 -31.63 50.99 20.02
N THR A 182 -31.71 50.52 18.77
CA THR A 182 -32.84 50.77 17.88
C THR A 182 -34.06 49.88 18.16
N LYS A 183 -33.93 48.90 19.06
CA LYS A 183 -34.98 47.92 19.38
C LYS A 183 -35.67 48.23 20.69
N THR A 184 -36.97 47.93 20.73
CA THR A 184 -37.85 48.11 21.90
C THR A 184 -37.36 47.37 23.15
N GLU A 185 -36.64 46.25 23.01
CA GLU A 185 -36.09 45.51 24.14
C GLU A 185 -34.99 46.32 24.88
N PHE A 186 -34.24 47.16 24.17
CA PHE A 186 -33.16 47.95 24.76
C PHE A 186 -33.68 49.18 25.51
N GLU A 187 -34.79 49.76 25.05
CA GLU A 187 -35.47 50.84 25.75
C GLU A 187 -35.98 50.38 27.12
N MET A 188 -36.49 49.14 27.21
CA MET A 188 -36.87 48.54 28.49
C MET A 188 -35.67 48.34 29.42
N LEU A 189 -34.50 47.94 28.90
CA LEU A 189 -33.27 47.79 29.68
C LEU A 189 -32.77 49.14 30.21
N LYS A 190 -32.86 50.20 29.40
CA LYS A 190 -32.58 51.59 29.83
C LYS A 190 -33.55 52.03 30.94
N MET A 191 -34.84 51.71 30.84
CA MET A 191 -35.82 52.00 31.89
C MET A 191 -35.58 51.22 33.18
N MET A 192 -34.93 50.06 33.12
CA MET A 192 -34.48 49.28 34.29
C MET A 192 -33.16 49.80 34.89
N GLY A 193 -32.62 50.92 34.39
CA GLY A 193 -31.39 51.54 34.89
C GLY A 193 -30.10 50.88 34.38
N ILE A 194 -30.18 50.04 33.33
CA ILE A 194 -29.00 49.42 32.74
C ILE A 194 -28.48 50.32 31.62
N GLU A 195 -27.42 51.06 31.92
CA GLU A 195 -26.75 51.92 30.94
C GLU A 195 -25.97 51.10 29.89
N THR A 196 -25.83 51.67 28.70
CA THR A 196 -25.12 51.09 27.54
C THR A 196 -23.69 50.64 27.88
N GLY A 197 -22.97 51.44 28.68
CA GLY A 197 -21.61 51.13 29.14
C GLY A 197 -21.53 49.90 30.06
N ASN A 198 -22.55 49.68 30.90
CA ASN A 198 -22.61 48.52 31.80
C ASN A 198 -23.02 47.24 31.05
N LEU A 199 -23.82 47.38 29.99
CA LEU A 199 -24.26 46.28 29.14
C LEU A 199 -23.08 45.60 28.43
N LYS A 200 -22.13 46.39 27.93
CA LYS A 200 -20.87 45.90 27.35
C LYS A 200 -20.07 45.07 28.35
N SER A 201 -19.89 45.58 29.56
CA SER A 201 -19.17 44.88 30.64
C SER A 201 -19.87 43.58 31.03
N ILE A 202 -21.20 43.57 31.15
CA ILE A 202 -22.01 42.37 31.43
C ILE A 202 -21.84 41.32 30.31
N ILE A 203 -21.86 41.74 29.05
CA ILE A 203 -21.67 40.83 27.90
C ILE A 203 -20.26 40.20 27.93
N VAL A 204 -19.23 41.01 28.17
CA VAL A 204 -17.84 40.52 28.23
C VAL A 204 -17.65 39.54 29.40
N VAL A 205 -18.16 39.88 30.58
CA VAL A 205 -18.12 38.99 31.76
C VAL A 205 -18.89 37.69 31.50
N PHE A 206 -20.08 37.78 30.90
CA PHE A 206 -20.87 36.60 30.55
C PHE A 206 -20.16 35.68 29.55
N ILE A 207 -19.53 36.23 28.51
CA ILE A 207 -18.78 35.44 27.53
C ILE A 207 -17.56 34.78 28.18
N LEU A 208 -16.84 35.50 29.04
CA LEU A 208 -15.70 34.96 29.78
C LEU A 208 -16.12 33.85 30.75
N GLU A 209 -17.22 34.04 31.47
CA GLU A 209 -17.76 33.06 32.40
C GLU A 209 -18.34 31.83 31.68
N PHE A 210 -19.04 32.04 30.56
CA PHE A 210 -19.50 30.97 29.68
C PHE A 210 -18.32 30.17 29.11
N ALA A 211 -17.29 30.85 28.62
CA ALA A 211 -16.08 30.22 28.10
C ALA A 211 -15.33 29.40 29.17
N SER A 212 -15.20 29.95 30.38
CA SER A 212 -14.61 29.23 31.53
C SER A 212 -15.44 27.99 31.90
N ASN A 213 -16.77 28.09 31.84
CA ASN A 213 -17.69 26.98 32.12
C ASN A 213 -17.76 25.94 30.99
N LEU A 214 -17.30 26.25 29.78
CA LEU A 214 -17.14 25.25 28.71
C LEU A 214 -16.04 24.23 29.06
N GLY A 215 -14.98 24.63 29.78
CA GLY A 215 -13.92 23.72 30.23
C GLY A 215 -14.44 22.46 30.94
N PRO A 216 -15.27 22.59 32.00
CA PRO A 216 -15.94 21.46 32.66
C PRO A 216 -16.91 20.70 31.75
N ILE A 217 -17.63 21.36 30.84
CA ILE A 217 -18.54 20.71 29.88
C ILE A 217 -17.74 19.81 28.91
N PHE A 218 -16.61 20.29 28.38
CA PHE A 218 -15.70 19.48 27.57
C PHE A 218 -15.02 18.36 28.38
N LYS A 219 -14.74 18.60 29.67
CA LYS A 219 -14.25 17.56 30.58
C LYS A 219 -15.32 16.49 30.85
N SER A 220 -16.61 16.85 30.87
CA SER A 220 -17.71 15.90 30.98
C SER A 220 -17.92 15.09 29.69
N LEU A 221 -17.67 15.68 28.52
CA LEU A 221 -17.57 14.99 27.22
C LEU A 221 -16.39 13.99 27.15
N LYS A 222 -15.33 14.23 27.94
CA LYS A 222 -14.21 13.28 28.13
C LYS A 222 -14.61 12.07 28.97
N GLN A 223 -15.53 12.25 29.93
CA GLN A 223 -15.87 11.25 30.95
C GLN A 223 -17.09 10.40 30.57
N THR A 224 -17.94 10.93 29.70
CA THR A 224 -18.91 10.13 28.96
C THR A 224 -18.17 9.45 27.81
N ASN A 225 -18.41 8.15 27.56
CA ASN A 225 -17.87 7.38 26.42
C ASN A 225 -18.40 7.90 25.06
N THR A 226 -18.50 9.22 24.87
CA THR A 226 -19.18 9.90 23.78
C THR A 226 -18.44 9.78 22.45
N PHE A 227 -17.11 9.59 22.49
CA PHE A 227 -16.43 9.00 21.33
C PHE A 227 -16.80 7.53 21.31
N ASN A 228 -17.94 7.23 20.69
CA ASN A 228 -18.31 5.86 20.39
C ASN A 228 -17.32 5.34 19.34
N VAL A 229 -16.16 4.89 19.82
CA VAL A 229 -15.04 4.38 19.02
C VAL A 229 -15.53 3.26 18.10
N GLU A 230 -16.55 2.53 18.53
CA GLU A 230 -17.20 1.50 17.73
C GLU A 230 -17.97 2.09 16.53
N LYS A 231 -18.71 3.19 16.70
CA LYS A 231 -19.32 3.92 15.58
C LYS A 231 -18.27 4.47 14.61
N ILE A 232 -17.21 5.11 15.11
CA ILE A 232 -16.13 5.65 14.26
C ILE A 232 -15.45 4.51 13.48
N ARG A 233 -15.15 3.41 14.15
CA ARG A 233 -14.55 2.23 13.53
C ARG A 233 -15.48 1.63 12.46
N ASN A 234 -16.78 1.54 12.72
CA ASN A 234 -17.76 1.05 11.75
C ASN A 234 -17.88 1.99 10.54
N GLU A 235 -17.77 3.31 10.75
CA GLU A 235 -17.78 4.28 9.65
C GLU A 235 -16.53 4.14 8.77
N ILE A 236 -15.35 3.98 9.39
CA ILE A 236 -14.10 3.71 8.68
C ILE A 236 -14.18 2.37 7.93
N ASP A 237 -14.76 1.33 8.54
CA ASP A 237 -15.00 0.02 7.92
C ASP A 237 -15.85 0.14 6.64
N ASN A 238 -16.95 0.90 6.70
CA ASN A 238 -17.82 1.18 5.55
C ASN A 238 -17.09 1.99 4.46
N MET A 239 -16.43 3.07 4.83
CA MET A 239 -15.66 3.91 3.90
C MET A 239 -14.55 3.10 3.20
N MET A 240 -13.88 2.23 3.94
CA MET A 240 -12.88 1.31 3.39
C MET A 240 -13.49 0.30 2.44
N GLU A 241 -14.68 -0.25 2.75
CA GLU A 241 -15.37 -1.16 1.84
C GLU A 241 -15.61 -0.50 0.48
N ASP A 242 -16.10 0.74 0.49
CA ASP A 242 -16.40 1.48 -0.73
C ASP A 242 -15.14 1.82 -1.53
N ARG A 243 -14.05 2.28 -0.89
CA ARG A 243 -12.79 2.48 -1.62
C ARG A 243 -12.14 1.20 -2.11
N LEU A 244 -12.32 0.09 -1.41
CA LEU A 244 -11.81 -1.20 -1.86
C LEU A 244 -12.64 -1.74 -3.04
N LYS A 245 -13.94 -1.44 -3.14
CA LYS A 245 -14.74 -1.79 -4.31
C LYS A 245 -14.16 -1.22 -5.60
N ASP A 246 -13.63 0.00 -5.55
CA ASP A 246 -12.98 0.69 -6.67
C ASP A 246 -11.64 0.04 -7.09
N ILE A 247 -11.02 -0.77 -6.22
CA ILE A 247 -9.80 -1.50 -6.57
C ILE A 247 -10.14 -2.61 -7.56
N THR A 248 -9.73 -2.37 -8.82
CA THR A 248 -9.90 -3.32 -9.91
C THR A 248 -8.94 -4.51 -9.81
N PRO A 249 -9.25 -5.65 -10.45
CA PRO A 249 -8.35 -6.81 -10.49
C PRO A 249 -6.96 -6.47 -11.05
N GLN A 250 -6.86 -5.49 -11.95
CA GLN A 250 -5.60 -5.03 -12.55
C GLN A 250 -4.70 -4.36 -11.53
N VAL A 251 -5.25 -3.47 -10.70
CA VAL A 251 -4.49 -2.79 -9.63
C VAL A 251 -4.01 -3.79 -8.60
N MET A 252 -4.88 -4.72 -8.17
CA MET A 252 -4.50 -5.78 -7.24
C MET A 252 -3.41 -6.70 -7.82
N ARG A 253 -3.52 -7.04 -9.11
CA ARG A 253 -2.49 -7.80 -9.82
C ARG A 253 -1.16 -7.06 -9.79
N LYS A 254 -1.12 -5.76 -10.05
CA LYS A 254 0.08 -4.93 -10.03
C LYS A 254 0.74 -4.97 -8.64
N LEU A 255 -0.02 -4.68 -7.58
CA LEU A 255 0.46 -4.73 -6.19
C LEU A 255 1.08 -6.09 -5.82
N MET A 256 0.37 -7.19 -6.15
CA MET A 256 0.83 -8.54 -5.81
C MET A 256 2.01 -8.98 -6.67
N ILE A 257 2.02 -8.69 -7.97
CA ILE A 257 3.15 -8.97 -8.86
C ILE A 257 4.39 -8.27 -8.35
N ASP A 258 4.25 -7.02 -7.89
CA ASP A 258 5.36 -6.21 -7.43
C ASP A 258 6.03 -6.83 -6.21
N MET A 259 5.24 -7.27 -5.24
CA MET A 259 5.70 -7.91 -4.01
C MET A 259 6.19 -9.35 -4.22
N LEU A 260 5.52 -10.16 -5.05
CA LEU A 260 5.79 -11.60 -5.12
C LEU A 260 6.81 -12.01 -6.19
N ARG A 261 6.84 -11.35 -7.36
CA ARG A 261 7.70 -11.82 -8.48
C ARG A 261 9.19 -11.80 -8.14
N SER A 262 9.64 -10.84 -7.34
CA SER A 262 11.05 -10.75 -6.92
C SER A 262 11.50 -12.01 -6.17
N HIS A 263 10.65 -12.53 -5.28
CA HIS A 263 10.92 -13.74 -4.49
C HIS A 263 10.67 -15.01 -5.30
N LEU A 264 9.66 -15.03 -6.17
CA LEU A 264 9.38 -16.20 -7.02
C LEU A 264 10.45 -16.45 -8.09
N ASN A 265 11.17 -15.42 -8.52
CA ASN A 265 12.33 -15.58 -9.41
C ASN A 265 13.46 -16.40 -8.76
N TRP A 266 13.62 -16.32 -7.43
CA TRP A 266 14.56 -17.16 -6.69
C TRP A 266 14.13 -18.62 -6.67
N LEU A 267 12.83 -18.89 -6.60
CA LEU A 267 12.30 -20.24 -6.66
C LEU A 267 12.72 -20.93 -7.98
N ILE A 268 12.70 -20.20 -9.10
CA ILE A 268 13.12 -20.73 -10.42
C ILE A 268 14.62 -21.00 -10.42
N PHE A 269 15.42 -20.08 -9.89
CA PHE A 269 16.87 -20.25 -9.76
C PHE A 269 17.22 -21.50 -8.95
N TRP A 270 16.62 -21.65 -7.77
CA TRP A 270 16.84 -22.81 -6.92
C TRP A 270 16.29 -24.10 -7.54
N GLY A 271 15.19 -24.04 -8.28
CA GLY A 271 14.69 -25.18 -9.06
C GLY A 271 15.73 -25.71 -10.05
N ASN A 272 16.45 -24.82 -10.75
CA ASN A 272 17.56 -25.20 -11.62
C ASN A 272 18.74 -25.80 -10.83
N VAL A 273 19.11 -25.21 -9.70
CA VAL A 273 20.24 -25.67 -8.86
C VAL A 273 19.94 -27.04 -8.25
N PHE A 274 18.77 -27.23 -7.65
CA PHE A 274 18.39 -28.52 -7.05
C PHE A 274 18.22 -29.60 -8.12
N GLY A 275 17.62 -29.26 -9.28
CA GLY A 275 17.57 -30.16 -10.42
C GLY A 275 18.96 -30.60 -10.86
N ALA A 276 19.89 -29.67 -11.03
CA ALA A 276 21.27 -29.96 -11.39
C ALA A 276 21.99 -30.86 -10.36
N VAL A 277 21.83 -30.58 -9.06
CA VAL A 277 22.41 -31.40 -7.98
C VAL A 277 21.82 -32.81 -7.98
N ILE A 278 20.51 -32.96 -8.13
CA ILE A 278 19.84 -34.27 -8.22
C ILE A 278 20.32 -35.03 -9.45
N GLY A 279 20.46 -34.36 -10.59
CA GLY A 279 21.00 -34.97 -11.82
C GLY A 279 22.43 -35.48 -11.63
N LEU A 280 23.28 -34.70 -10.96
CA LEU A 280 24.65 -35.10 -10.62
C LEU A 280 24.66 -36.30 -9.66
N LEU A 281 23.87 -36.26 -8.59
CA LEU A 281 23.78 -37.36 -7.61
C LEU A 281 23.25 -38.65 -8.25
N PHE A 282 22.23 -38.56 -9.10
CA PHE A 282 21.68 -39.70 -9.83
C PHE A 282 22.76 -40.35 -10.72
N HIS A 283 23.54 -39.54 -11.42
CA HIS A 283 24.62 -40.05 -12.27
C HIS A 283 25.78 -40.64 -11.45
N LEU A 284 26.16 -40.01 -10.33
CA LEU A 284 27.16 -40.56 -9.40
C LEU A 284 26.70 -41.91 -8.81
N PHE A 285 25.42 -42.03 -8.44
CA PHE A 285 24.87 -43.27 -7.93
C PHE A 285 24.85 -44.36 -9.00
N LYS A 286 24.49 -44.01 -10.25
CA LYS A 286 24.57 -44.92 -11.39
C LYS A 286 26.01 -45.42 -11.62
N LEU A 287 27.00 -44.55 -11.48
CA LEU A 287 28.41 -44.93 -11.59
C LEU A 287 28.86 -45.81 -10.41
N SER A 288 28.45 -45.50 -9.18
CA SER A 288 28.77 -46.28 -7.98
C SER A 288 28.10 -47.64 -7.95
N SER A 289 26.92 -47.79 -8.58
CA SER A 289 26.20 -49.06 -8.68
C SER A 289 26.72 -49.93 -9.83
N GLY A 290 27.73 -49.46 -10.57
CA GLY A 290 28.35 -50.11 -11.72
C GLY A 290 29.29 -51.29 -11.42
N THR A 291 28.99 -52.10 -10.41
CA THR A 291 29.44 -53.51 -10.27
C THR A 291 28.43 -54.33 -9.48
N PHE A 292 27.15 -54.36 -9.88
CA PHE A 292 26.24 -55.47 -9.57
C PHE A 292 25.06 -55.42 -10.55
N PHE A 293 25.30 -55.83 -11.80
CA PHE A 293 24.45 -56.68 -12.65
C PHE A 293 25.01 -56.68 -14.08
#